data_AF-A0A2V9NPK4-F1
#
_entry.id   AF-A0A2V9NPK4-F1
#
_cell.length_a   1.000
_cell.length_b   1.000
_cell.length_c   1.000
_cell.angle_alpha   90.00
_cell.angle_beta   90.00
_cell.angle_gamma   90.00
#
_symmetry.space_group_name_H-M   'P 1'
#
loop_
_entity.id
_entity.type
_entity.pdbx_description
1 polymer ?
#
loop_
_entity_poly.entity_id
_entity_poly.type
_entity_poly.pdbx_seq_one_letter_code
_entity_poly.pdbx_strand_id
1 'polypeptide(L)' 'MISVLQLGRVDYPTGLQLQQRLVEMRKNGQVGDVLLLLEHEPVITLGRNAKIANVIASPELL' A
#
# COMPACT_ATOMS: atom_id res chain seq x y z
N MET A 1 6.05 -0.71 -21.63
CA MET A 1 7.25 -1.06 -20.84
C MET A 1 6.92 -0.75 -19.39
N ILE A 2 7.13 -1.71 -18.49
CA ILE A 2 6.81 -1.55 -17.05
C ILE A 2 8.12 -1.21 -16.32
N SER A 3 8.11 -0.16 -15.50
CA SER A 3 9.20 0.17 -14.58
C SER A 3 9.01 -0.58 -13.27
N VAL A 4 10.05 -1.24 -12.76
CA VAL A 4 10.00 -1.98 -11.49
C VAL A 4 10.80 -1.22 -10.44
N LEU A 5 10.20 -0.97 -9.28
CA LEU A 5 10.84 -0.33 -8.13
C LEU A 5 10.87 -1.32 -6.95
N GLN A 6 12.07 -1.65 -6.48
CA GLN A 6 12.28 -2.46 -5.27
C GLN A 6 12.60 -1.52 -4.10
N LEU A 7 11.68 -1.42 -3.14
CA LEU A 7 11.75 -0.43 -2.05
C LEU A 7 12.20 -1.03 -0.71
N GLY A 8 12.36 -2.36 -0.64
CA GLY A 8 12.63 -3.06 0.60
C GLY A 8 11.48 -2.88 1.59
N ARG A 9 11.81 -2.62 2.85
CA ARG A 9 10.82 -2.48 3.93
C ARG A 9 10.40 -1.03 4.12
N VAL A 10 9.09 -0.77 4.12
CA VAL A 10 8.49 0.56 4.22
C VAL A 10 7.26 0.47 5.13
N ASP A 11 6.98 1.46 5.98
CA ASP A 11 5.72 1.48 6.73
C ASP A 11 4.51 1.60 5.79
N TYR A 12 3.36 1.08 6.23
CA TYR A 12 2.16 1.06 5.39
C TYR A 12 1.67 2.46 4.95
N PRO A 13 1.58 3.47 5.84
CA PRO A 13 1.22 4.83 5.45
C PRO A 13 2.12 5.41 4.35
N THR A 14 3.43 5.29 4.47
CA THR A 14 4.39 5.78 3.47
C THR A 14 4.21 5.07 2.13
N GLY A 15 4.05 3.73 2.15
CA GLY A 15 3.76 2.95 0.94
C GLY A 15 2.45 3.36 0.26
N LEU A 16 1.41 3.65 1.05
CA LEU A 16 0.12 4.10 0.53
C LEU A 16 0.20 5.50 -0.10
N GLN A 17 0.92 6.44 0.53
CA GLN A 17 1.15 7.77 -0.02
C GLN A 17 1.91 7.72 -1.35
N LEU A 18 2.94 6.87 -1.44
CA LEU A 18 3.68 6.65 -2.68
C LEU A 18 2.76 6.12 -3.80
N GLN A 19 1.94 5.12 -3.48
CA GLN A 19 0.96 4.58 -4.44
C GLN A 19 -0.01 5.66 -4.93
N GLN A 20 -0.57 6.48 -4.03
CA GLN A 20 -1.48 7.57 -4.38
C GLN A 20 -0.82 8.58 -5.32
N ARG A 21 0.43 8.99 -5.03
CA ARG A 21 1.18 9.91 -5.87
C ARG A 21 1.45 9.33 -7.27
N LEU A 22 1.86 8.06 -7.34
CA LEU A 22 2.13 7.39 -8.62
C LEU A 22 0.85 7.22 -9.45
N VAL A 23 -0.28 6.95 -8.82
CA VAL A 23 -1.59 6.91 -9.50
C VAL A 23 -1.93 8.26 -10.14
N GLU A 24 -1.74 9.37 -9.42
CA GLU A 24 -1.97 10.70 -9.98
C GLU A 24 -1.00 11.02 -11.12
N MET A 25 0.29 10.71 -10.96
CA MET A 25 1.28 10.88 -12.02
C MET A 25 0.94 10.04 -13.27
N ARG A 26 0.44 8.82 -13.08
CA ARG A 26 0.03 7.92 -14.18
C ARG A 26 -1.17 8.50 -14.93
N LYS A 27 -2.19 8.97 -14.21
CA LYS A 27 -3.36 9.64 -14.81
C LYS A 27 -2.98 10.86 -15.63
N ASN A 28 -1.98 11.61 -15.17
CA ASN A 28 -1.46 12.80 -15.85
C ASN A 28 -0.47 12.49 -16.98
N GLY A 29 -0.22 11.21 -17.30
CA GLY A 29 0.72 10.80 -18.35
C GLY A 29 2.19 11.07 -18.02
N GLN A 30 2.52 11.39 -16.76
CA GLN A 30 3.88 11.74 -16.33
C GLN A 30 4.76 10.49 -16.14
N VAL A 31 4.14 9.33 -15.89
CA VAL A 31 4.82 8.05 -15.75
C VAL A 31 4.14 6.94 -16.56
N GLY A 32 4.95 5.96 -16.97
CA GLY A 32 4.51 4.69 -17.52
C GLY A 32 3.86 3.78 -16.46
N ASP A 33 3.67 2.51 -16.80
CA ASP A 33 3.28 1.51 -15.81
C ASP A 33 4.41 1.27 -14.81
N VAL A 34 4.09 1.24 -13.51
CA VAL A 34 5.06 1.05 -12.42
C VAL A 34 4.62 -0.11 -11.53
N LEU A 35 5.53 -1.05 -11.26
CA LEU A 35 5.36 -2.13 -10.29
C LEU A 35 6.22 -1.85 -9.06
N LEU A 36 5.58 -1.70 -7.89
CA LEU A 36 6.26 -1.56 -6.60
C LEU A 36 6.41 -2.94 -5.95
N LEU A 37 7.62 -3.27 -5.52
CA LEU A 37 7.95 -4.44 -4.73
C LEU A 37 8.49 -3.98 -3.38
N LEU A 38 7.80 -4.35 -2.30
CA LEU A 38 8.10 -3.90 -0.94
C LEU A 38 7.58 -4.88 0.11
N GLU A 39 8.02 -4.66 1.34
CA GLU A 39 7.55 -5.32 2.55
C GLU A 39 7.05 -4.25 3.55
N HIS A 40 6.09 -4.60 4.40
CA HIS A 40 5.61 -3.73 5.47
C HIS A 40 5.97 -4.30 6.84
N GLU A 41 6.06 -3.42 7.85
CA GLU A 41 5.89 -3.84 9.24
C GLU A 41 4.53 -4.52 9.44
N PRO A 42 4.36 -5.38 10.47
CA PRO A 42 3.08 -6.04 10.75
C PRO A 42 1.93 -5.03 10.77
N VAL A 43 0.97 -5.20 9.87
CA VAL A 43 -0.16 -4.27 9.69
C VAL A 43 -1.40 -5.04 9.26
N ILE A 44 -2.55 -4.68 9.85
CA ILE A 44 -3.86 -5.15 9.41
C ILE A 44 -4.50 -4.05 8.55
N THR A 45 -4.92 -4.39 7.34
CA THR A 45 -5.61 -3.46 6.45
C THR A 45 -7.06 -3.87 6.26
N LEU A 46 -7.96 -2.89 6.32
CA LEU A 46 -9.40 -3.09 6.15
C LEU A 46 -9.83 -2.43 4.84
N GLY A 47 -10.09 -3.25 3.81
CA GLY A 47 -10.58 -2.78 2.52
C GLY A 47 -12.04 -2.32 2.55
N ARG A 48 -12.56 -1.88 1.38
CA ARG A 48 -13.89 -1.28 1.23
C ARG A 48 -15.05 -2.03 1.92
N ASN A 49 -15.01 -3.36 1.91
CA ASN A 49 -16.09 -4.21 2.43
C ASN A 49 -15.70 -4.91 3.74
N ALA A 50 -14.60 -4.51 4.37
CA ALA A 50 -14.16 -5.12 5.61
C ALA A 50 -15.03 -4.66 6.79
N LYS A 51 -15.24 -5.56 7.74
CA LYS A 51 -15.95 -5.31 8.99
C LYS A 51 -14.96 -5.39 10.15
N ILE A 52 -15.20 -4.65 11.22
CA ILE A 52 -14.38 -4.74 12.44
C ILE A 52 -14.33 -6.19 12.96
N ALA A 53 -15.44 -6.92 12.85
CA ALA A 53 -15.53 -8.34 13.22
C ALA A 53 -14.60 -9.28 12.41
N ASN A 54 -13.97 -8.82 11.33
CA ASN A 54 -12.94 -9.59 10.62
C ASN A 54 -11.61 -9.63 11.41
N VAL A 55 -11.41 -8.70 12.35
CA VAL A 55 -10.27 -8.70 13.26
C VAL A 55 -10.69 -9.47 14.51
N ILE A 56 -10.15 -10.69 14.65
CA ILE A 56 -10.47 -11.60 15.76
C ILE A 56 -9.66 -11.28 17.02
N ALA A 57 -8.48 -10.66 16.84
CA ALA A 57 -7.66 -10.17 17.94
C ALA A 57 -8.40 -9.08 18.72
N SER A 58 -8.32 -9.12 20.05
CA SER A 58 -8.89 -8.08 20.88
C SER A 58 -8.08 -6.77 20.74
N PRO A 59 -8.68 -5.60 20.97
CA PRO A 59 -7.98 -4.32 20.86
C PRO A 59 -6.72 -4.21 21.73
N GLU A 60 -6.67 -4.93 22.84
CA GLU A 60 -5.52 -4.95 23.75
C GLU A 60 -4.31 -5.74 23.19
N LEU A 61 -4.53 -6.54 22.15
CA LEU A 61 -3.51 -7.33 21.44
C LEU A 61 -3.03 -6.65 20.14
N LEU A 62 -3.57 -5.49 19.80
CA LEU A 62 -3.23 -4.69 18.61
C LEU A 62 -2.34 -3.51 18.98
#